data_AF-A0A6I3U445-F1
#
_entry.id   AF-A0A6I3U445-F1
#
_cell.length_a   1.000
_cell.length_b   1.000
_cell.length_c   1.000
_cell.angle_alpha   90.00
_cell.angle_beta   90.00
_cell.angle_gamma   90.00
#
_symmetry.space_group_name_H-M   'P 1'
#
loop_
_entity.id
_entity.type
_entity.pdbx_description
1 polymer ?
#
loop_
_entity_poly.entity_id
_entity_poly.type
_entity_poly.pdbx_seq_one_letter_code
_entity_poly.pdbx_strand_id
1 'polypeptide(L)'
;GYGAHAGGRNRVNYEVFDVLSEYGISVFTHELTHVNDTWIYLVGYGRRENMGPEASAQGLFQSPVPGQPGWGALGLNMAFERKNDGDLIYNASPTQFENRKELDSYMKNYNDTLMMVDYLEGDAVISKGKEAITKWFKKVEPKVVSQTAQYDTVRQLTAEEKEKLSVPSVDDLVDQGLMSDRAVGNNTYNPADFETSYIAIDYMTGIYGGGKNSVGSPGALMFKHNTFRMWGYYGFEEGVLGYASNKFKQASR
;
A
#
# COMPACT_ATOMS: atom_id res chain seq x y z
N GLY A 1 -3.56 18.78 4.12
CA GLY A 1 -4.01 18.39 2.78
C GLY A 1 -4.70 19.54 2.09
N TYR A 2 -5.23 19.29 0.90
CA TYR A 2 -6.19 20.18 0.27
C TYR A 2 -7.55 19.95 0.93
N GLY A 3 -8.13 20.95 1.61
CA GLY A 3 -9.50 20.91 2.12
C GLY A 3 -9.69 20.38 3.55
N ALA A 4 -8.71 19.67 4.11
CA ALA A 4 -8.56 19.38 5.53
C ALA A 4 -7.08 19.18 5.90
N HIS A 5 -6.74 19.32 7.18
CA HIS A 5 -5.40 19.01 7.69
C HIS A 5 -5.36 18.70 9.20
N ALA A 6 -4.42 17.84 9.59
CA ALA A 6 -4.02 17.61 10.97
C ALA A 6 -3.31 18.84 11.56
N GLY A 7 -3.91 19.46 12.58
CA GLY A 7 -3.35 20.56 13.34
C GLY A 7 -2.51 20.06 14.51
N GLY A 8 -1.26 19.66 14.24
CA GLY A 8 -0.37 19.15 15.27
C GLY A 8 -0.77 17.76 15.77
N ARG A 9 -0.70 17.52 17.09
CA ARG A 9 -0.87 16.19 17.69
C ARG A 9 -2.27 15.88 18.23
N ASN A 10 -3.23 16.78 18.08
CA ASN A 10 -4.51 16.65 18.79
C ASN A 10 -5.72 17.28 18.08
N ARG A 11 -5.59 17.70 16.81
CA ARG A 11 -6.68 18.38 16.11
C ARG A 11 -6.73 17.99 14.63
N VAL A 12 -7.94 17.90 14.09
CA VAL A 12 -8.23 17.86 12.66
C VAL A 12 -9.00 19.13 12.30
N ASN A 13 -8.58 19.83 11.24
CA ASN A 13 -9.24 21.04 10.73
C ASN A 13 -9.86 20.74 9.37
N TYR A 14 -11.09 21.20 9.16
CA TYR A 14 -11.79 21.15 7.89
C TYR A 14 -11.89 22.56 7.33
N GLU A 15 -11.48 22.73 6.07
CA GLU A 15 -11.44 24.02 5.38
C GLU A 15 -12.44 24.06 4.21
N VAL A 16 -12.63 22.91 3.55
CA VAL A 16 -13.45 22.80 2.33
C VAL A 16 -14.44 21.63 2.41
N PHE A 17 -14.07 20.52 3.06
CA PHE A 17 -14.93 19.33 3.08
C PHE A 17 -16.01 19.40 4.17
N ASP A 18 -17.20 18.90 3.84
CA ASP A 18 -18.27 18.70 4.81
C ASP A 18 -17.98 17.47 5.66
N VAL A 19 -17.67 17.70 6.95
CA VAL A 19 -17.32 16.65 7.93
C VAL A 19 -18.42 15.60 8.12
N LEU A 20 -19.69 15.95 7.88
CA LEU A 20 -20.83 15.03 8.09
C LEU A 20 -21.10 14.14 6.87
N SER A 21 -20.47 14.40 5.73
CA SER A 21 -20.56 13.54 4.56
C SER A 21 -19.74 12.25 4.74
N GLU A 22 -20.08 11.17 4.03
CA GLU A 22 -19.25 9.94 4.07
C GLU A 22 -17.79 10.25 3.68
N TYR A 23 -17.59 11.07 2.65
CA TYR A 23 -16.24 11.47 2.27
C TYR A 23 -15.56 12.34 3.34
N GLY A 24 -16.30 13.22 4.01
CA GLY A 24 -15.82 13.97 5.18
C GLY A 24 -15.33 13.08 6.31
N ILE A 25 -16.04 11.98 6.59
CA ILE A 25 -15.63 10.96 7.56
C ILE A 25 -14.40 10.18 7.05
N SER A 26 -14.31 9.86 5.76
CA SER A 26 -13.09 9.27 5.18
C SER A 26 -11.87 10.19 5.39
N VAL A 27 -12.01 11.48 5.06
CA VAL A 27 -11.01 12.50 5.32
C VAL A 27 -10.71 12.61 6.81
N PHE A 28 -11.71 12.43 7.68
CA PHE A 28 -11.47 12.41 9.13
C PHE A 28 -10.49 11.31 9.51
N THR A 29 -10.70 10.09 9.00
CA THR A 29 -9.80 8.96 9.27
C THR A 29 -8.40 9.17 8.69
N HIS A 30 -8.30 9.87 7.55
CA HIS A 30 -7.02 10.26 6.96
C HIS A 30 -6.24 11.21 7.89
N GLU A 31 -6.86 12.32 8.28
CA GLU A 31 -6.22 13.31 9.14
C GLU A 31 -5.98 12.78 10.56
N LEU A 32 -6.89 11.94 11.06
CA LEU A 32 -6.71 11.22 12.32
C LEU A 32 -5.50 10.29 12.26
N THR A 33 -5.19 9.71 11.09
CA THR A 33 -3.97 8.93 10.90
C THR A 33 -2.73 9.80 11.00
N HIS A 34 -2.68 10.96 10.36
CA HIS A 34 -1.54 11.87 10.51
C HIS A 34 -1.30 12.31 11.95
N VAL A 35 -2.39 12.52 12.70
CA VAL A 35 -2.33 12.76 14.12
C VAL A 35 -1.74 11.52 14.79
N ASN A 36 -2.37 10.35 14.67
CA ASN A 36 -2.12 9.24 15.57
C ASN A 36 -1.07 8.21 15.14
N ASP A 37 -0.52 8.30 13.93
CA ASP A 37 0.34 7.25 13.38
C ASP A 37 1.56 6.97 14.26
N THR A 38 2.14 8.01 14.86
CA THR A 38 3.43 7.90 15.55
C THR A 38 3.28 7.29 16.94
N TRP A 39 2.16 7.53 17.64
CA TRP A 39 1.99 7.14 19.05
C TRP A 39 0.83 6.17 19.32
N ILE A 40 -0.25 6.16 18.53
CA ILE A 40 -1.35 5.19 18.70
C ILE A 40 -1.20 4.05 17.70
N TYR A 41 -1.29 4.31 16.39
CA TYR A 41 -1.30 3.24 15.40
C TYR A 41 0.04 2.47 15.38
N LEU A 42 1.17 3.18 15.47
CA LEU A 42 2.50 2.54 15.55
C LEU A 42 3.02 2.39 16.99
N VAL A 43 2.14 2.50 17.99
CA VAL A 43 2.41 2.16 19.41
C VAL A 43 3.67 2.85 19.97
N GLY A 44 3.92 4.10 19.57
CA GLY A 44 5.03 4.91 20.09
C GLY A 44 6.39 4.66 19.44
N TYR A 45 6.53 3.68 18.54
CA TYR A 45 7.78 3.47 17.79
C TYR A 45 8.05 4.58 16.76
N GLY A 46 7.00 5.30 16.37
CA GLY A 46 7.05 6.28 15.30
C GLY A 46 7.21 5.66 13.91
N ARG A 47 7.03 6.50 12.89
CA ARG A 47 7.13 6.11 11.48
C ARG A 47 8.50 5.53 11.17
N ARG A 48 8.55 4.49 10.32
CA ARG A 48 9.81 4.00 9.73
C ARG A 48 10.61 5.18 9.17
N GLU A 49 11.91 5.18 9.39
CA GLU A 49 12.81 6.23 8.91
C GLU A 49 12.61 6.51 7.40
N ASN A 50 12.72 7.78 7.02
CA ASN A 50 12.49 8.28 5.65
C ASN A 50 11.05 8.19 5.14
N MET A 51 10.08 7.69 5.93
CA MET A 51 8.66 7.72 5.56
C MET A 51 7.99 9.01 6.07
N GLY A 52 7.35 9.74 5.14
CA GLY A 52 6.52 10.89 5.45
C GLY A 52 5.16 10.52 6.07
N PRO A 53 4.39 11.53 6.52
CA PRO A 53 3.07 11.31 7.14
C PRO A 53 2.05 10.64 6.21
N GLU A 54 2.13 10.90 4.90
CA GLU A 54 1.24 10.33 3.88
C GLU A 54 1.46 8.84 3.62
N ALA A 55 2.59 8.29 4.07
CA ALA A 55 2.88 6.87 3.90
C ALA A 55 1.88 5.98 4.65
N SER A 56 1.31 6.47 5.76
CA SER A 56 0.38 5.71 6.61
C SER A 56 -1.10 6.03 6.39
N ALA A 57 -1.42 7.13 5.70
CA ALA A 57 -2.79 7.63 5.57
C ALA A 57 -3.53 7.01 4.37
N GLN A 58 -3.66 7.72 3.24
CA GLN A 58 -4.37 7.21 2.08
C GLN A 58 -3.75 5.90 1.57
N GLY A 59 -4.56 4.87 1.37
CA GLY A 59 -4.07 3.55 0.93
C GLY A 59 -3.33 2.77 2.02
N LEU A 60 -3.60 3.07 3.30
CA LEU A 60 -3.27 2.22 4.45
C LEU A 60 -4.32 2.37 5.57
N PHE A 61 -4.31 3.45 6.35
CA PHE A 61 -5.22 3.68 7.49
C PHE A 61 -6.29 4.76 7.24
N GLN A 62 -6.61 5.06 5.99
CA GLN A 62 -7.81 5.82 5.64
C GLN A 62 -8.96 4.86 5.31
N SER A 63 -10.14 5.11 5.88
CA SER A 63 -11.34 4.34 5.52
C SER A 63 -11.83 4.74 4.12
N PRO A 64 -11.90 3.80 3.17
CA PRO A 64 -12.33 4.09 1.80
C PRO A 64 -13.85 4.30 1.70
N VAL A 65 -14.29 5.13 0.75
CA VAL A 65 -15.70 5.44 0.47
C VAL A 65 -16.00 5.23 -1.01
N PRO A 66 -17.09 4.53 -1.38
CA PRO A 66 -17.46 4.30 -2.78
C PRO A 66 -17.43 5.57 -3.64
N GLY A 67 -16.80 5.48 -4.81
CA GLY A 67 -16.70 6.59 -5.76
C GLY A 67 -15.76 7.74 -5.35
N GLN A 68 -15.02 7.59 -4.24
CA GLN A 68 -14.07 8.58 -3.75
C GLN A 68 -12.62 8.08 -3.90
N PRO A 69 -11.63 9.00 -3.84
CA PRO A 69 -10.21 8.61 -3.82
C PRO A 69 -9.92 7.52 -2.77
N GLY A 70 -9.17 6.49 -3.17
CA GLY A 70 -8.82 5.36 -2.32
C GLY A 70 -9.84 4.22 -2.30
N TRP A 71 -11.04 4.37 -2.88
CA TRP A 71 -11.92 3.22 -3.12
C TRP A 71 -11.31 2.26 -4.14
N GLY A 72 -11.35 0.96 -3.84
CA GLY A 72 -10.66 -0.05 -4.64
C GLY A 72 -9.15 -0.05 -4.42
N ALA A 73 -8.62 0.64 -3.40
CA ALA A 73 -7.25 0.42 -2.97
C ALA A 73 -7.15 -0.67 -1.90
N LEU A 74 -5.96 -1.22 -1.65
CA LEU A 74 -5.66 -1.94 -0.42
C LEU A 74 -6.05 -1.05 0.77
N GLY A 75 -6.85 -1.60 1.69
CA GLY A 75 -7.51 -0.81 2.71
C GLY A 75 -8.24 -1.64 3.74
N LEU A 76 -8.72 -0.95 4.77
CA LEU A 76 -9.62 -1.48 5.79
C LEU A 76 -10.70 -0.43 6.05
N ASN A 77 -11.94 -0.87 6.22
CA ASN A 77 -13.02 -0.01 6.68
C ASN A 77 -12.96 0.10 8.21
N MET A 78 -12.63 1.27 8.74
CA MET A 78 -12.51 1.50 10.18
C MET A 78 -13.64 2.39 10.74
N ALA A 79 -14.56 2.86 9.88
CA ALA A 79 -15.49 3.92 10.25
C ALA A 79 -16.96 3.64 9.91
N PHE A 80 -17.25 2.78 8.92
CA PHE A 80 -18.58 2.67 8.35
C PHE A 80 -19.23 1.32 8.68
N GLU A 81 -20.53 1.36 8.95
CA GLU A 81 -21.40 0.20 8.93
C GLU A 81 -21.97 0.04 7.52
N ARG A 82 -21.61 -1.05 6.83
CA ARG A 82 -22.05 -1.34 5.46
C ARG A 82 -22.69 -2.71 5.40
N LYS A 83 -23.70 -2.86 4.55
CA LYS A 83 -24.29 -4.16 4.26
C LYS A 83 -23.35 -4.94 3.36
N ASN A 84 -23.07 -6.21 3.69
CA ASN A 84 -22.37 -7.11 2.77
C ASN A 84 -23.38 -7.73 1.81
N ASP A 85 -23.51 -7.15 0.62
CA ASP A 85 -24.39 -7.59 -0.47
C ASP A 85 -23.63 -8.23 -1.65
N GLY A 86 -22.33 -8.50 -1.48
CA GLY A 86 -21.46 -9.11 -2.49
C GLY A 86 -20.59 -8.12 -3.25
N ASP A 87 -20.87 -6.82 -3.18
CA ASP A 87 -20.09 -5.78 -3.87
C ASP A 87 -19.05 -5.10 -2.95
N LEU A 88 -18.99 -5.51 -1.68
CA LEU A 88 -18.01 -4.98 -0.73
C LEU A 88 -16.62 -5.57 -0.98
N ILE A 89 -15.65 -4.67 -1.13
CA ILE A 89 -14.22 -5.00 -1.26
C ILE A 89 -13.54 -5.09 0.13
N TYR A 90 -14.13 -4.44 1.14
CA TYR A 90 -13.60 -4.33 2.50
C TYR A 90 -14.53 -4.98 3.53
N ASN A 91 -14.09 -5.02 4.78
CA ASN A 91 -14.95 -5.41 5.89
C ASN A 91 -16.21 -4.55 5.97
N ALA A 92 -17.32 -5.20 6.32
CA ALA A 92 -18.63 -4.58 6.40
C ALA A 92 -18.69 -3.54 7.53
N SER A 93 -18.05 -3.84 8.65
CA SER A 93 -18.07 -3.03 9.86
C SER A 93 -16.74 -3.07 10.60
N PRO A 94 -16.31 -1.98 11.27
CA PRO A 94 -15.21 -2.05 12.23
C PRO A 94 -15.56 -2.88 13.47
N THR A 95 -16.84 -3.01 13.82
CA THR A 95 -17.30 -3.73 15.02
C THR A 95 -17.42 -5.24 14.82
N GLN A 96 -17.21 -5.72 13.58
CA GLN A 96 -17.22 -7.17 13.29
C GLN A 96 -16.01 -7.91 13.87
N PHE A 97 -14.96 -7.18 14.29
CA PHE A 97 -13.76 -7.75 14.89
C PHE A 97 -13.81 -7.52 16.40
N GLU A 98 -13.91 -8.59 17.17
CA GLU A 98 -13.96 -8.49 18.64
C GLU A 98 -12.57 -8.31 19.26
N ASN A 99 -11.53 -8.71 18.53
CA ASN A 99 -10.16 -8.70 19.01
C ASN A 99 -9.15 -8.69 17.85
N ARG A 100 -7.87 -8.47 18.20
CA ARG A 100 -6.76 -8.41 17.24
C ARG A 100 -6.60 -9.71 16.43
N LYS A 101 -6.86 -10.88 17.02
CA LYS A 101 -6.69 -12.16 16.32
C LYS A 101 -7.67 -12.29 15.15
N GLU A 102 -8.89 -11.79 15.31
CA GLU A 102 -9.88 -11.77 14.23
C GLU A 102 -9.49 -10.79 13.12
N LEU A 103 -9.01 -9.60 13.47
CA LEU A 103 -8.50 -8.65 12.49
C LEU A 103 -7.30 -9.21 11.72
N ASP A 104 -6.35 -9.84 12.40
CA ASP A 104 -5.19 -10.48 11.75
C ASP A 104 -5.62 -11.65 10.88
N SER A 105 -6.62 -12.44 11.32
CA SER A 105 -7.18 -13.53 10.50
C SER A 105 -7.88 -13.00 9.24
N TYR A 106 -8.61 -11.89 9.35
CA TYR A 106 -9.21 -11.22 8.20
C TYR A 106 -8.14 -10.72 7.23
N MET A 107 -7.11 -10.03 7.73
CA MET A 107 -6.03 -9.50 6.90
C MET A 107 -5.19 -10.59 6.24
N LYS A 108 -5.02 -11.74 6.90
CA LYS A 108 -4.44 -12.94 6.31
C LYS A 108 -5.29 -13.44 5.15
N ASN A 109 -6.57 -13.70 5.37
CA ASN A 109 -7.46 -14.24 4.33
C ASN A 109 -7.60 -13.27 3.14
N TYR A 110 -7.65 -11.96 3.42
CA TYR A 110 -7.66 -10.92 2.40
C TYR A 110 -6.39 -10.99 1.54
N ASN A 111 -5.21 -11.03 2.16
CA ASN A 111 -3.95 -11.13 1.44
C ASN A 111 -3.79 -12.45 0.67
N ASP A 112 -4.11 -13.60 1.28
CA ASP A 112 -4.02 -14.91 0.64
C ASP A 112 -4.88 -14.95 -0.65
N THR A 113 -6.08 -14.37 -0.59
CA THR A 113 -6.98 -14.28 -1.75
C THR A 113 -6.36 -13.44 -2.86
N LEU A 114 -5.84 -12.26 -2.53
CA LEU A 114 -5.22 -11.37 -3.52
C LEU A 114 -3.95 -11.99 -4.11
N MET A 115 -3.10 -12.62 -3.30
CA MET A 115 -1.90 -13.30 -3.79
C MET A 115 -2.21 -14.47 -4.71
N MET A 116 -3.28 -15.23 -4.43
CA MET A 116 -3.76 -16.27 -5.33
C MET A 116 -4.19 -15.66 -6.68
N VAL A 117 -4.93 -14.56 -6.65
CA VAL A 117 -5.37 -13.87 -7.88
C VAL A 117 -4.17 -13.30 -8.66
N ASP A 118 -3.21 -12.68 -7.99
CA ASP A 118 -1.96 -12.20 -8.60
C ASP A 118 -1.20 -13.37 -9.27
N TYR A 119 -1.06 -14.50 -8.58
CA TYR A 119 -0.41 -15.68 -9.14
C TYR A 119 -1.13 -16.20 -10.41
N LEU A 120 -2.47 -16.29 -10.36
CA LEU A 120 -3.28 -16.72 -11.50
C LEU A 120 -3.21 -15.74 -12.67
N GLU A 121 -3.16 -14.42 -12.41
CA GLU A 121 -2.92 -13.41 -13.44
C GLU A 121 -1.55 -13.63 -14.10
N GLY A 122 -0.50 -13.76 -13.28
CA GLY A 122 0.87 -14.00 -13.74
C GLY A 122 0.97 -15.23 -14.62
N ASP A 123 0.49 -16.38 -14.12
CA ASP A 123 0.50 -17.65 -14.85
C ASP A 123 -0.27 -17.56 -16.18
N ALA A 124 -1.48 -16.97 -16.15
CA ALA A 124 -2.30 -16.82 -17.34
C ALA A 124 -1.64 -15.93 -18.41
N VAL A 125 -0.96 -14.85 -18.02
CA VAL A 125 -0.27 -13.97 -18.97
C VAL A 125 0.99 -14.64 -19.52
N ILE A 126 1.76 -15.32 -18.66
CA ILE A 126 2.95 -16.08 -19.06
C ILE A 126 2.58 -17.14 -20.10
N SER A 127 1.46 -17.84 -19.91
CA SER A 127 0.97 -18.87 -20.83
C SER A 127 0.63 -18.34 -22.24
N LYS A 128 0.47 -17.01 -22.40
CA LYS A 128 0.23 -16.36 -23.71
C LYS A 128 1.51 -15.93 -24.41
N GLY A 129 2.66 -16.08 -23.75
CA GLY A 129 3.97 -15.82 -24.32
C GLY A 129 4.41 -14.36 -24.27
N LYS A 130 5.61 -14.12 -24.80
CA LYS A 130 6.38 -12.88 -24.63
C LYS A 130 5.65 -11.60 -25.06
N GLU A 131 4.85 -11.66 -26.12
CA GLU A 131 4.09 -10.50 -26.57
C GLU A 131 3.05 -10.05 -25.53
N ALA A 132 2.35 -11.00 -24.90
CA ALA A 132 1.40 -10.70 -23.83
C ALA A 132 2.12 -10.14 -22.60
N ILE A 133 3.21 -10.79 -22.17
CA ILE A 133 4.03 -10.35 -21.03
C ILE A 133 4.50 -8.90 -21.21
N THR A 134 5.06 -8.56 -22.37
CA THR A 134 5.61 -7.21 -22.66
C THR A 134 4.56 -6.12 -22.87
N LYS A 135 3.28 -6.50 -23.02
CA LYS A 135 2.13 -5.59 -23.09
C LYS A 135 1.43 -5.45 -21.73
N TRP A 136 1.39 -6.52 -20.95
CA TRP A 136 0.63 -6.60 -19.72
C TRP A 136 1.41 -6.09 -18.51
N PHE A 137 2.73 -6.31 -18.50
CA PHE A 137 3.58 -5.92 -17.38
C PHE A 137 4.47 -4.73 -17.71
N LYS A 138 4.72 -3.94 -16.67
CA LYS A 138 5.72 -2.89 -16.62
C LYS A 138 6.67 -3.13 -15.45
N LYS A 139 7.63 -2.23 -15.24
CA LYS A 139 8.72 -2.42 -14.29
C LYS A 139 8.61 -1.48 -13.10
N VAL A 140 8.91 -2.02 -11.92
CA VAL A 140 9.18 -1.31 -10.68
C VAL A 140 10.63 -1.55 -10.31
N GLU A 141 11.41 -0.49 -10.12
CA GLU A 141 12.82 -0.60 -9.73
C GLU A 141 13.19 0.40 -8.64
N PRO A 142 14.12 0.03 -7.75
CA PRO A 142 14.57 0.92 -6.70
C PRO A 142 15.48 2.01 -7.27
N LYS A 143 15.17 3.26 -6.94
CA LYS A 143 16.05 4.41 -7.14
C LYS A 143 16.73 4.75 -5.81
N VAL A 144 17.99 4.36 -5.66
CA VAL A 144 18.78 4.66 -4.46
C VAL A 144 19.01 6.17 -4.35
N VAL A 145 18.58 6.77 -3.25
CA VAL A 145 18.69 8.22 -2.99
C VAL A 145 19.72 8.49 -1.89
N SER A 146 19.85 7.57 -0.94
CA SER A 146 20.91 7.58 0.08
C SER A 146 21.20 6.15 0.54
N GLN A 147 22.15 5.99 1.46
CA GLN A 147 22.44 4.69 2.08
C GLN A 147 21.22 4.07 2.79
N THR A 148 20.26 4.88 3.24
CA THR A 148 19.09 4.43 4.01
C THR A 148 17.75 4.75 3.34
N ALA A 149 17.76 5.27 2.11
CA ALA A 149 16.54 5.67 1.40
C ALA A 149 16.57 5.27 -0.08
N GLN A 150 15.47 4.68 -0.52
CA GLN A 150 15.17 4.40 -1.92
C GLN A 150 13.80 4.99 -2.28
N TYR A 151 13.61 5.34 -3.55
CA TYR A 151 12.29 5.62 -4.12
C TYR A 151 11.90 4.49 -5.08
N ASP A 152 10.62 4.36 -5.39
CA ASP A 152 10.17 3.36 -6.36
C ASP A 152 9.97 4.03 -7.71
N THR A 153 10.72 3.61 -8.73
CA THR A 153 10.53 4.08 -10.10
C THR A 153 9.68 3.07 -10.85
N VAL A 154 8.49 3.51 -11.27
CA VAL A 154 7.56 2.76 -12.11
C VAL A 154 7.66 3.29 -13.53
N ARG A 155 7.92 2.40 -14.48
CA ARG A 155 8.04 2.77 -15.89
C ARG A 155 7.73 1.60 -16.81
N GLN A 156 7.48 1.93 -18.07
CA GLN A 156 7.44 0.95 -19.14
C GLN A 156 8.78 0.25 -19.31
N LEU A 157 8.72 -1.01 -19.76
CA LEU A 157 9.90 -1.74 -20.22
C LEU A 157 10.48 -1.05 -21.45
N THR A 158 11.80 -0.89 -21.48
CA THR A 158 12.51 -0.38 -22.67
C THR A 158 12.47 -1.42 -23.80
N ALA A 159 12.77 -1.00 -25.04
CA ALA A 159 12.86 -1.94 -26.17
C ALA A 159 13.90 -3.06 -25.89
N GLU A 160 15.06 -2.70 -25.34
CA GLU A 160 16.11 -3.65 -24.98
C GLU A 160 15.67 -4.61 -23.87
N GLU A 161 14.96 -4.13 -22.84
CA GLU A 161 14.41 -4.99 -21.80
C GLU A 161 13.36 -5.94 -22.36
N LYS A 162 12.47 -5.46 -23.25
CA LYS A 162 11.49 -6.32 -23.94
C LYS A 162 12.18 -7.40 -24.76
N GLU A 163 13.27 -7.08 -25.45
CA GLU A 163 14.05 -8.05 -26.23
C GLU A 163 14.74 -9.09 -25.34
N LYS A 164 15.25 -8.71 -24.17
CA LYS A 164 15.95 -9.63 -23.24
C LYS A 164 15.02 -10.34 -22.26
N LEU A 165 13.77 -9.91 -22.14
CA LEU A 165 12.81 -10.44 -21.17
C LEU A 165 12.60 -11.95 -21.35
N SER A 166 12.74 -12.69 -20.25
CA SER A 166 12.51 -14.13 -20.16
C SER A 166 11.77 -14.43 -18.87
N VAL A 167 10.50 -14.82 -18.95
CA VAL A 167 9.62 -15.07 -17.80
C VAL A 167 8.95 -16.43 -17.97
N PRO A 168 9.63 -17.56 -17.71
CA PRO A 168 9.02 -18.89 -17.77
C PRO A 168 8.07 -19.18 -16.60
N SER A 169 8.14 -18.44 -15.50
CA SER A 169 7.32 -18.65 -14.29
C SER A 169 6.97 -17.33 -13.58
N VAL A 170 6.03 -17.40 -12.63
CA VAL A 170 5.67 -16.23 -11.81
C VAL A 170 6.86 -15.73 -10.99
N ASP A 171 7.77 -16.61 -10.57
CA ASP A 171 8.98 -16.22 -9.83
C ASP A 171 9.87 -15.27 -10.67
N ASP A 172 9.87 -15.43 -12.00
CA ASP A 172 10.61 -14.53 -12.88
C ASP A 172 9.99 -13.13 -12.96
N LEU A 173 8.67 -12.98 -12.70
CA LEU A 173 8.03 -11.67 -12.55
C LEU A 173 8.55 -10.97 -11.28
N VAL A 174 8.75 -11.74 -10.20
CA VAL A 174 9.31 -11.24 -8.94
C VAL A 174 10.76 -10.80 -9.14
N ASP A 175 11.59 -11.68 -9.70
CA ASP A 175 13.02 -11.45 -9.88
C ASP A 175 13.33 -10.28 -10.81
N GLN A 176 12.48 -10.06 -11.84
CA GLN A 176 12.65 -8.97 -12.80
C GLN A 176 11.94 -7.68 -12.39
N GLY A 177 11.30 -7.65 -11.22
CA GLY A 177 10.64 -6.45 -10.70
C GLY A 177 9.45 -6.00 -11.53
N LEU A 178 8.61 -6.95 -11.94
CA LEU A 178 7.46 -6.67 -12.79
C LEU A 178 6.19 -6.39 -11.97
N MET A 179 5.31 -5.57 -12.56
CA MET A 179 3.97 -5.31 -12.07
C MET A 179 2.98 -5.17 -13.22
N SER A 180 1.71 -5.43 -12.98
CA SER A 180 0.64 -5.25 -13.96
C SER A 180 0.54 -3.79 -14.38
N ASP A 181 0.41 -3.52 -15.68
CA ASP A 181 0.34 -2.17 -16.23
C ASP A 181 -1.08 -1.60 -16.14
N ARG A 182 -1.53 -1.40 -14.90
CA ARG A 182 -2.82 -0.79 -14.54
C ARG A 182 -2.71 -0.03 -13.23
N ALA A 183 -3.63 0.92 -13.02
CA ALA A 183 -3.87 1.74 -11.83
C ALA A 183 -2.70 2.63 -11.33
N VAL A 184 -1.47 2.13 -11.29
CA VAL A 184 -0.28 2.88 -10.88
C VAL A 184 0.30 3.60 -12.10
N GLY A 185 0.52 4.91 -12.00
CA GLY A 185 1.14 5.71 -13.07
C GLY A 185 2.63 5.43 -13.25
N ASN A 186 3.18 5.82 -14.40
CA ASN A 186 4.64 5.83 -14.57
C ASN A 186 5.21 7.07 -13.89
N ASN A 187 5.91 6.89 -12.76
CA ASN A 187 6.49 7.97 -11.98
C ASN A 187 7.61 7.46 -11.06
N THR A 188 8.27 8.36 -10.35
CA THR A 188 9.06 8.04 -9.17
C THR A 188 8.26 8.36 -7.91
N TYR A 189 8.02 7.34 -7.08
CA TYR A 189 7.21 7.42 -5.87
C TYR A 189 8.10 7.66 -4.64
N ASN A 190 8.16 8.92 -4.24
CA ASN A 190 8.94 9.41 -3.12
C ASN A 190 8.05 9.47 -1.85
N PRO A 191 8.40 8.77 -0.77
CA PRO A 191 7.62 8.72 0.47
C PRO A 191 7.70 10.00 1.29
N ALA A 192 8.59 10.95 0.95
CA ALA A 192 8.81 12.18 1.70
C ALA A 192 8.07 13.41 1.13
N ASP A 193 7.57 13.37 -0.11
CA ASP A 193 6.74 14.44 -0.66
C ASP A 193 5.24 14.21 -0.42
N PHE A 194 4.38 15.12 -0.85
CA PHE A 194 2.92 15.03 -0.73
C PHE A 194 2.24 14.73 -2.07
N GLU A 195 3.00 14.62 -3.17
CA GLU A 195 2.45 14.42 -4.51
C GLU A 195 2.44 12.95 -4.87
N THR A 196 3.58 12.29 -4.68
CA THR A 196 3.80 10.91 -5.09
C THR A 196 3.63 9.94 -3.92
N SER A 197 3.73 10.41 -2.68
CA SER A 197 3.37 9.61 -1.49
C SER A 197 1.86 9.35 -1.35
N TYR A 198 1.02 10.17 -1.98
CA TYR A 198 -0.44 10.08 -1.97
C TYR A 198 -1.01 8.98 -2.88
N ILE A 199 -0.17 7.98 -3.22
CA ILE A 199 -0.56 6.81 -4.00
C ILE A 199 -1.44 5.85 -3.18
N ALA A 200 -2.51 5.36 -3.78
CA ALA A 200 -3.29 4.24 -3.26
C ALA A 200 -3.12 3.06 -4.22
N ILE A 201 -2.81 1.88 -3.69
CA ILE A 201 -2.53 0.69 -4.50
C ILE A 201 -3.84 -0.01 -4.77
N ASP A 202 -4.26 -0.07 -6.03
CA ASP A 202 -5.46 -0.81 -6.41
C ASP A 202 -5.33 -2.29 -6.00
N TYR A 203 -6.37 -2.83 -5.34
CA TYR A 203 -6.33 -4.17 -4.73
C TYR A 203 -6.15 -5.31 -5.75
N MET A 204 -6.42 -5.05 -7.04
CA MET A 204 -6.26 -5.99 -8.15
C MET A 204 -5.00 -5.72 -8.98
N THR A 205 -4.15 -4.77 -8.56
CA THR A 205 -2.85 -4.55 -9.23
C THR A 205 -1.81 -5.51 -8.70
N GLY A 206 -1.48 -6.53 -9.50
CA GLY A 206 -0.36 -7.43 -9.23
C GLY A 206 0.96 -6.68 -9.22
N ILE A 207 1.60 -6.62 -8.06
CA ILE A 207 2.99 -6.13 -7.89
C ILE A 207 3.81 -7.34 -7.45
N TYR A 208 4.54 -7.94 -8.39
CA TYR A 208 5.26 -9.19 -8.18
C TYR A 208 6.63 -8.93 -7.55
N GLY A 209 7.32 -7.86 -7.98
CA GLY A 209 8.67 -7.56 -7.51
C GLY A 209 9.00 -6.07 -7.48
N GLY A 210 10.29 -5.77 -7.33
CA GLY A 210 10.83 -4.39 -7.36
C GLY A 210 11.03 -3.74 -5.99
N GLY A 211 10.46 -4.31 -4.92
CA GLY A 211 10.61 -3.80 -3.55
C GLY A 211 11.79 -4.34 -2.76
N LYS A 212 12.80 -4.93 -3.41
CA LYS A 212 13.97 -5.47 -2.71
C LYS A 212 14.78 -4.33 -2.09
N ASN A 213 14.65 -4.19 -0.78
CA ASN A 213 15.42 -3.24 0.00
C ASN A 213 15.93 -3.89 1.29
N SER A 214 17.22 -4.23 1.34
CA SER A 214 17.87 -4.81 2.50
C SER A 214 18.40 -3.77 3.51
N VAL A 215 18.45 -2.49 3.14
CA VAL A 215 19.01 -1.42 3.98
C VAL A 215 18.17 -0.15 3.88
N GLY A 216 17.61 0.29 5.01
CA GLY A 216 16.83 1.52 5.08
C GLY A 216 15.39 1.32 4.64
N SER A 217 14.84 2.26 3.87
CA SER A 217 13.41 2.31 3.55
C SER A 217 13.12 2.41 2.05
N PRO A 218 12.08 1.71 1.55
CA PRO A 218 11.70 1.71 0.14
C PRO A 218 10.99 3.03 -0.25
N GLY A 219 10.50 3.13 -1.48
CA GLY A 219 9.64 4.24 -1.87
C GLY A 219 8.20 4.10 -1.34
N ALA A 220 7.36 5.06 -1.72
CA ALA A 220 5.98 5.12 -1.21
C ALA A 220 5.09 3.96 -1.68
N LEU A 221 5.30 3.45 -2.90
CA LEU A 221 4.53 2.36 -3.49
C LEU A 221 4.85 1.06 -2.76
N MET A 222 6.12 0.69 -2.71
CA MET A 222 6.54 -0.57 -2.10
C MET A 222 6.38 -0.53 -0.58
N PHE A 223 6.47 0.64 0.06
CA PHE A 223 6.15 0.76 1.49
C PHE A 223 4.71 0.34 1.79
N LYS A 224 3.72 0.89 1.07
CA LYS A 224 2.30 0.55 1.29
C LYS A 224 2.02 -0.91 0.93
N HIS A 225 2.53 -1.36 -0.22
CA HIS A 225 2.37 -2.75 -0.67
C HIS A 225 2.88 -3.72 0.39
N ASN A 226 4.15 -3.56 0.79
CA ASN A 226 4.79 -4.47 1.72
C ASN A 226 4.19 -4.39 3.12
N THR A 227 3.75 -3.21 3.58
CA THR A 227 3.07 -3.09 4.87
C THR A 227 1.80 -3.93 4.90
N PHE A 228 0.99 -3.89 3.83
CA PHE A 228 -0.19 -4.74 3.71
C PHE A 228 0.14 -6.23 3.66
N ARG A 229 1.17 -6.63 2.90
CA ARG A 229 1.59 -8.03 2.83
C ARG A 229 2.11 -8.54 4.17
N MET A 230 2.90 -7.73 4.88
CA MET A 230 3.41 -8.05 6.21
C MET A 230 2.27 -8.20 7.22
N TRP A 231 1.20 -7.42 7.11
CA TRP A 231 -0.01 -7.61 7.91
C TRP A 231 -0.62 -8.99 7.68
N GLY A 232 -0.77 -9.40 6.41
CA GLY A 232 -1.30 -10.73 6.07
C GLY A 232 -0.44 -11.88 6.59
N TYR A 233 0.89 -11.77 6.50
CA TYR A 233 1.81 -12.83 6.90
C TYR A 233 2.02 -12.94 8.40
N TYR A 234 2.12 -11.82 9.11
CA TYR A 234 2.60 -11.78 10.49
C TYR A 234 1.67 -11.03 11.44
N GLY A 235 0.51 -10.58 10.99
CA GLY A 235 -0.42 -9.79 11.78
C GLY A 235 0.06 -8.36 12.02
N PHE A 236 -0.68 -7.61 12.83
CA PHE A 236 -0.38 -6.21 13.09
C PHE A 236 0.91 -6.02 13.90
N GLU A 237 1.09 -6.78 14.99
CA GLU A 237 2.18 -6.53 15.95
C GLU A 237 3.57 -6.95 15.44
N GLU A 238 3.68 -8.07 14.73
CA GLU A 238 4.95 -8.53 14.17
C GLU A 238 5.15 -8.12 12.71
N GLY A 239 4.06 -8.03 11.94
CA GLY A 239 4.10 -7.58 10.55
C GLY A 239 4.12 -6.06 10.41
N VAL A 240 2.99 -5.41 10.68
CA VAL A 240 2.82 -3.97 10.46
C VAL A 240 3.80 -3.16 11.32
N LEU A 241 3.84 -3.38 12.64
CA LEU A 241 4.78 -2.63 13.49
C LEU A 241 6.24 -3.00 13.19
N GLY A 242 6.53 -4.25 12.86
CA GLY A 242 7.88 -4.68 12.50
C GLY A 242 8.40 -4.01 11.23
N TYR A 243 7.53 -3.75 10.25
CA TYR A 243 7.91 -3.21 8.95
C TYR A 243 7.70 -1.69 8.81
N ALA A 244 6.56 -1.17 9.26
CA ALA A 244 6.12 0.20 9.01
C ALA A 244 6.57 1.21 10.07
N SER A 245 7.17 0.74 11.17
CA SER A 245 7.63 1.57 12.28
C SER A 245 9.14 1.45 12.54
N ASN A 246 9.66 2.22 13.48
CA ASN A 246 11.04 2.08 13.96
C ASN A 246 11.22 1.02 15.07
N LYS A 247 10.29 0.06 15.24
CA LYS A 247 10.35 -1.02 16.27
C LYS A 247 11.76 -1.62 16.40
N PHE A 248 12.44 -1.87 15.28
CA PHE A 248 13.77 -2.49 15.25
C PHE A 248 14.95 -1.55 14.99
N LYS A 249 14.73 -0.23 14.88
CA LYS A 249 15.78 0.74 14.50
C LYS A 249 16.99 0.74 15.45
N GLN A 250 16.77 0.48 16.73
CA GLN A 250 17.87 0.45 17.71
C GLN A 250 18.67 -0.85 17.62
N ALA A 251 18.05 -1.97 17.25
CA ALA A 251 18.70 -3.27 17.10
C ALA A 251 19.51 -3.37 15.79
N SER A 252 19.29 -2.46 14.85
CA SER A 252 19.97 -2.38 13.55
C SER A 252 21.15 -1.41 13.52
N ARG A 253 21.61 -0.92 14.68
CA ARG A 253 22.78 -0.02 14.81
C ARG A 253 24.07 -0.78 15.03
#